data_AF-A0A2W4LLA3-F1
#
_entry.id   AF-A0A2W4LLA3-F1
#
_cell.length_a   1.000
_cell.length_b   1.000
_cell.length_c   1.000
_cell.angle_alpha   90.00
_cell.angle_beta   90.00
_cell.angle_gamma   90.00
#
_symmetry.space_group_name_H-M   'P 1'
#
loop_
_entity.id
_entity.type
_entity.pdbx_description
1 polymer ?
#
loop_
_entity_poly.entity_id
_entity_poly.type
_entity_poly.pdbx_seq_one_letter_code
_entity_poly.pdbx_strand_id
1 'polypeptide(L)'
;MTLNSTVLSRAQWEPLARAHAERADAVTAGHRARAERGAKHAIEDFLYEYYSTRPSLLRRWHPGVGVTLEDAPDHATWRWYTADAAGVRVDARAFWEARGETVAFVEELLRRTAARPLGLGCFGMHEWAMVYRARERRHPLPLRLGQDGTDAVVEANPLVCTHFDAFRFFTPQAAPRNAIQLTRADQMEREQPGCLHATMDLYKWCAKLAPAVPSELQLECFELALEVRRVDMQASPYDVSSFGLEAIPVETPEGKSQYAALQRDVAARGAVLRERLIAACEAIRAAA
;
A
#
# COMPACT_ATOMS: atom_id res chain seq x y z
N MET A 1 -24.83 13.06 -14.86
CA MET A 1 -24.97 13.81 -13.60
C MET A 1 -23.84 14.81 -13.57
N THR A 2 -24.14 16.11 -13.58
CA THR A 2 -23.16 17.15 -13.31
C THR A 2 -22.61 16.90 -11.91
N LEU A 3 -21.34 16.50 -11.82
CA LEU A 3 -20.65 16.43 -10.53
C LEU A 3 -20.75 17.83 -9.89
N ASN A 4 -21.26 17.91 -8.67
CA ASN A 4 -21.23 19.16 -7.91
C ASN A 4 -19.75 19.52 -7.69
N SER A 5 -19.25 20.45 -8.50
CA SER A 5 -17.90 20.98 -8.35
C SER A 5 -17.84 21.81 -7.07
N THR A 6 -16.92 21.45 -6.17
CA THR A 6 -16.69 22.22 -4.94
C THR A 6 -15.63 23.27 -5.21
N VAL A 7 -15.92 24.54 -4.93
CA VAL A 7 -14.92 25.61 -5.02
C VAL A 7 -14.40 25.90 -3.62
N LEU A 8 -13.07 25.91 -3.47
CA LEU A 8 -12.39 26.30 -2.24
C LEU A 8 -11.62 27.60 -2.48
N SER A 9 -11.95 28.61 -1.69
CA SER A 9 -11.14 29.81 -1.60
C SER A 9 -9.76 29.52 -1.00
N ARG A 10 -8.80 30.41 -1.24
CA ARG A 10 -7.45 30.31 -0.66
C ARG A 10 -7.45 30.12 0.85
N ALA A 11 -8.30 30.86 1.55
CA ALA A 11 -8.46 30.76 2.99
C ALA A 11 -8.98 29.39 3.47
N GLN A 12 -9.65 28.63 2.59
CA GLN A 12 -10.16 27.29 2.91
C GLN A 12 -9.15 26.20 2.58
N TRP A 13 -8.46 26.27 1.43
CA TRP A 13 -7.58 25.16 1.01
C TRP A 13 -6.16 25.27 1.55
N GLU A 14 -5.60 26.46 1.79
CA GLU A 14 -4.24 26.59 2.33
C GLU A 14 -4.07 25.92 3.70
N PRO A 15 -5.03 26.04 4.65
CA PRO A 15 -4.96 25.29 5.91
C PRO A 15 -4.97 23.77 5.72
N LEU A 16 -5.74 23.25 4.75
CA LEU A 16 -5.78 21.81 4.45
C LEU A 16 -4.43 21.34 3.88
N ALA A 17 -3.87 22.09 2.92
CA ALA A 17 -2.58 21.79 2.34
C ALA A 17 -1.44 21.82 3.38
N ARG A 18 -1.47 22.79 4.30
CA ARG A 18 -0.51 22.90 5.41
C ARG A 18 -0.64 21.73 6.38
N ALA A 19 -1.86 21.41 6.82
CA ALA A 19 -2.10 20.28 7.73
C ALA A 19 -1.67 18.94 7.09
N HIS A 20 -1.94 18.75 5.80
CA HIS A 20 -1.46 17.59 5.05
C HIS A 20 0.07 17.52 5.02
N ALA A 21 0.73 18.65 4.72
CA ALA A 21 2.18 18.72 4.69
C ALA A 21 2.81 18.42 6.06
N GLU A 22 2.25 18.95 7.15
CA GLU A 22 2.69 18.67 8.53
C GLU A 22 2.55 17.20 8.89
N ARG A 23 1.42 16.56 8.54
CA ARG A 23 1.19 15.13 8.79
C ARG A 23 2.12 14.25 7.95
N ALA A 24 2.31 14.59 6.67
CA ALA A 24 3.28 13.92 5.80
C ALA A 24 4.72 14.08 6.33
N ASP A 25 5.04 15.26 6.89
CA ASP A 25 6.34 15.52 7.48
C ASP A 25 6.56 14.71 8.76
N ALA A 26 5.55 14.57 9.60
CA ALA A 26 5.61 13.75 10.81
C ALA A 26 5.81 12.26 10.48
N VAL A 27 5.00 11.69 9.59
CA VAL A 27 5.07 10.25 9.27
C VAL A 27 6.36 9.86 8.53
N THR A 28 6.96 10.80 7.78
CA THR A 28 8.21 10.54 7.05
C THR A 28 9.48 10.99 7.78
N ALA A 29 9.36 11.60 8.96
CA ALA A 29 10.49 12.15 9.72
C ALA A 29 11.56 11.10 10.03
N GLY A 30 11.15 9.90 10.47
CA GLY A 30 12.07 8.80 10.79
C GLY A 30 12.91 8.37 9.59
N HIS A 31 12.28 8.19 8.43
CA HIS A 31 12.97 7.84 7.18
C HIS A 31 13.93 8.94 6.75
N ARG A 32 13.52 10.22 6.75
CA ARG A 32 14.40 11.34 6.36
C ARG A 32 15.63 11.44 7.26
N ALA A 33 15.46 11.35 8.57
CA ALA A 33 16.57 11.39 9.52
C ALA A 33 17.55 10.23 9.32
N ARG A 34 17.07 9.03 8.95
CA ARG A 34 17.94 7.90 8.61
C ARG A 34 18.67 8.10 7.29
N ALA A 35 17.95 8.56 6.25
CA ALA A 35 18.51 8.81 4.93
C ALA A 35 19.66 9.84 4.98
N GLU A 36 19.50 10.92 5.76
CA GLU A 36 20.55 11.92 5.99
C GLU A 36 21.85 11.35 6.56
N ARG A 37 21.77 10.25 7.33
CA ARG A 37 22.92 9.56 7.94
C ARG A 37 23.31 8.28 7.20
N GLY A 38 22.69 7.97 6.07
CA GLY A 38 22.92 6.72 5.32
C GLY A 38 22.51 5.45 6.08
N ALA A 39 21.66 5.57 7.10
CA ALA A 39 21.18 4.44 7.89
C ALA A 39 20.02 3.72 7.18
N LYS A 40 20.01 2.38 7.23
CA LYS A 40 18.95 1.55 6.65
C LYS A 40 18.02 0.99 7.73
N HIS A 41 16.76 0.78 7.37
CA HIS A 41 15.73 0.19 8.19
C HIS A 41 14.85 -0.74 7.36
N ALA A 42 15.13 -2.06 7.42
CA ALA A 42 14.55 -3.07 6.52
C ALA A 42 13.00 -3.14 6.50
N ILE A 43 12.35 -2.67 7.57
CA ILE A 43 10.88 -2.60 7.65
C ILE A 43 10.35 -1.32 6.98
N GLU A 44 10.68 -0.14 7.52
CA GLU A 44 10.13 1.14 7.05
C GLU A 44 10.61 1.53 5.65
N ASP A 45 11.87 1.24 5.30
CA ASP A 45 12.42 1.63 4.01
C ASP A 45 11.78 0.84 2.84
N PHE A 46 11.08 -0.26 3.14
CA PHE A 46 10.32 -1.04 2.15
C PHE A 46 9.35 -0.17 1.36
N LEU A 47 8.57 0.72 1.98
CA LEU A 47 7.60 1.54 1.24
C LEU A 47 8.32 2.52 0.29
N TYR A 48 9.50 3.00 0.66
CA TYR A 48 10.29 3.93 -0.14
C TYR A 48 10.99 3.24 -1.30
N GLU A 49 11.54 2.05 -1.08
CA GLU A 49 12.26 1.29 -2.10
C GLU A 49 11.29 0.55 -3.03
N TYR A 50 10.33 -0.19 -2.47
CA TYR A 50 9.42 -1.05 -3.22
C TYR A 50 8.33 -0.28 -3.96
N TYR A 51 7.73 0.72 -3.32
CA TYR A 51 6.73 1.59 -3.97
C TYR A 51 7.32 2.86 -4.57
N SER A 52 8.64 3.05 -4.49
CA SER A 52 9.33 4.25 -4.97
C SER A 52 8.77 5.55 -4.35
N THR A 53 8.34 5.49 -3.08
CA THR A 53 7.80 6.65 -2.37
C THR A 53 8.82 7.77 -2.27
N ARG A 54 8.41 8.97 -2.65
CA ARG A 54 9.19 10.19 -2.46
C ARG A 54 8.52 11.05 -1.39
N PRO A 55 9.18 11.34 -0.25
CA PRO A 55 8.61 12.20 0.80
C PRO A 55 8.09 13.54 0.26
N SER A 56 8.81 14.16 -0.68
CA SER A 56 8.40 15.42 -1.30
C SER A 56 7.12 15.34 -2.12
N LEU A 57 6.83 14.19 -2.75
CA LEU A 57 5.58 13.97 -3.48
C LEU A 57 4.44 13.63 -2.51
N LEU A 58 4.71 12.84 -1.47
CA LEU A 58 3.71 12.54 -0.44
C LEU A 58 3.28 13.81 0.33
N ARG A 59 4.22 14.75 0.55
CA ARG A 59 3.98 16.05 1.18
C ARG A 59 3.14 17.00 0.33
N ARG A 60 3.11 16.81 -1.00
CA ARG A 60 2.35 17.67 -1.91
C ARG A 60 0.86 17.36 -1.80
N TRP A 61 0.07 18.39 -1.49
CA TRP A 61 -1.37 18.26 -1.32
C TRP A 61 -2.14 18.47 -2.63
N HIS A 62 -3.03 17.52 -2.93
CA HIS A 62 -3.94 17.53 -4.06
C HIS A 62 -5.37 17.31 -3.54
N PRO A 63 -6.35 18.16 -3.93
CA PRO A 63 -7.73 17.98 -3.49
C PRO A 63 -8.45 16.82 -4.20
N GLY A 64 -7.85 16.24 -5.25
CA GLY A 64 -8.50 15.29 -6.15
C GLY A 64 -9.37 15.96 -7.21
N VAL A 65 -10.06 15.15 -8.02
CA VAL A 65 -11.02 15.63 -9.03
C VAL A 65 -12.28 16.20 -8.38
N GLY A 66 -12.97 17.11 -9.08
CA GLY A 66 -14.23 17.71 -8.61
C GLY A 66 -14.07 18.87 -7.63
N VAL A 67 -12.84 19.32 -7.38
CA VAL A 67 -12.53 20.48 -6.56
C VAL A 67 -11.76 21.52 -7.36
N THR A 68 -12.20 22.77 -7.29
CA THR A 68 -11.53 23.94 -7.86
C THR A 68 -10.96 24.82 -6.75
N LEU A 69 -9.70 25.23 -6.90
CA LEU A 69 -8.98 26.08 -5.95
C LEU A 69 -8.87 27.51 -6.50
N GLU A 70 -9.30 28.50 -5.72
CA GLU A 70 -9.04 29.91 -6.02
C GLU A 70 -7.61 30.29 -5.62
N ASP A 71 -6.97 31.18 -6.37
CA ASP A 71 -5.63 31.73 -6.09
C ASP A 71 -4.53 30.67 -5.77
N ALA A 72 -4.48 29.60 -6.58
CA ALA A 72 -3.52 28.49 -6.43
C ALA A 72 -2.46 28.44 -7.56
N PRO A 73 -1.58 29.45 -7.70
CA PRO A 73 -0.65 29.54 -8.82
C PRO A 73 0.35 28.39 -8.89
N ASP A 74 0.75 27.81 -7.76
CA ASP A 74 1.66 26.66 -7.72
C ASP A 74 1.01 25.41 -8.32
N HIS A 75 -0.25 25.12 -7.98
CA HIS A 75 -1.01 24.00 -8.54
C HIS A 75 -1.17 24.13 -10.06
N ALA A 76 -1.31 25.36 -10.57
CA ALA A 76 -1.48 25.63 -12.00
C ALA A 76 -0.28 25.19 -12.83
N THR A 77 0.91 25.09 -12.23
CA THR A 77 2.13 24.64 -12.93
C THR A 77 2.32 23.13 -12.88
N TRP A 78 1.46 22.38 -12.19
CA TRP A 78 1.61 20.94 -12.01
C TRP A 78 0.98 20.15 -13.16
N ARG A 79 1.52 18.96 -13.41
CA ARG A 79 0.99 18.06 -14.44
C ARG A 79 -0.46 17.70 -14.13
N TRP A 80 -1.30 17.69 -15.17
CA TRP A 80 -2.73 17.39 -15.11
C TRP A 80 -3.53 18.38 -14.25
N TYR A 81 -3.11 19.63 -14.22
CA TYR A 81 -3.92 20.74 -13.74
C TYR A 81 -4.26 21.69 -14.89
N THR A 82 -5.41 22.33 -14.78
CA THR A 82 -5.88 23.39 -15.67
C THR A 82 -6.34 24.58 -14.85
N ALA A 83 -6.22 25.77 -15.41
CA ALA A 83 -6.59 27.04 -14.78
C ALA A 83 -7.50 27.84 -15.72
N ASP A 84 -8.62 28.33 -15.19
CA ASP A 84 -9.52 29.25 -15.88
C ASP A 84 -10.06 30.31 -14.91
N ALA A 85 -11.06 31.08 -15.34
CA ALA A 85 -11.67 32.14 -14.54
C ALA A 85 -12.30 31.63 -13.23
N ALA A 86 -12.63 30.34 -13.10
CA ALA A 86 -13.17 29.75 -11.88
C ALA A 86 -12.08 29.28 -10.91
N GLY A 87 -10.82 29.22 -11.33
CA GLY A 87 -9.68 28.79 -10.52
C GLY A 87 -8.91 27.62 -11.12
N VAL A 88 -8.15 26.92 -10.28
CA VAL A 88 -7.22 25.84 -10.64
C VAL A 88 -7.78 24.50 -10.17
N ARG A 89 -7.82 23.51 -11.06
CA ARG A 89 -8.35 22.16 -10.74
C ARG A 89 -7.59 21.07 -11.48
N VAL A 90 -7.73 19.82 -11.03
CA VAL A 90 -7.25 18.66 -11.78
C VAL A 90 -7.97 18.61 -13.12
N ASP A 91 -7.21 18.55 -14.21
CA ASP A 91 -7.72 18.31 -15.56
C ASP A 91 -8.06 16.82 -15.69
N ALA A 92 -9.30 16.47 -15.31
CA ALA A 92 -9.77 15.10 -15.31
C ALA A 92 -9.74 14.47 -16.70
N ARG A 93 -9.99 15.25 -17.76
CA ARG A 93 -9.96 14.77 -19.14
C ARG A 93 -8.54 14.41 -19.56
N ALA A 94 -7.59 15.33 -19.40
CA ALA A 94 -6.18 15.07 -19.72
C ALA A 94 -5.59 13.95 -18.84
N PHE A 95 -6.02 13.84 -17.58
CA PHE A 95 -5.65 12.73 -16.71
C PHE A 95 -6.21 11.40 -17.23
N TRP A 96 -7.49 11.35 -17.60
CA TRP A 96 -8.14 10.14 -18.12
C TRP A 96 -7.56 9.67 -19.44
N GLU A 97 -7.27 10.57 -20.37
CA GLU A 97 -6.56 10.22 -21.62
C GLU A 97 -5.21 9.56 -21.34
N ALA A 98 -4.50 10.00 -20.30
CA ALA A 98 -3.20 9.45 -19.94
C ALA A 98 -3.26 8.20 -19.04
N ARG A 99 -4.31 8.02 -18.23
CA ARG A 99 -4.35 7.06 -17.11
C ARG A 99 -5.66 6.27 -16.99
N GLY A 100 -6.62 6.44 -17.88
CA GLY A 100 -7.96 5.84 -17.80
C GLY A 100 -7.94 4.32 -17.68
N GLU A 101 -7.06 3.63 -18.42
CA GLU A 101 -6.87 2.19 -18.29
C GLU A 101 -6.37 1.78 -16.89
N THR A 102 -5.48 2.58 -16.30
CA THR A 102 -5.01 2.34 -14.92
C THR A 102 -6.13 2.58 -13.91
N VAL A 103 -6.94 3.62 -14.09
CA VAL A 103 -8.11 3.88 -13.23
C VAL A 103 -9.09 2.71 -13.29
N ALA A 104 -9.46 2.26 -14.50
CA ALA A 104 -10.38 1.14 -14.71
C ALA A 104 -9.83 -0.17 -14.11
N PHE A 105 -8.54 -0.45 -14.31
CA PHE A 105 -7.88 -1.62 -13.72
C PHE A 105 -7.93 -1.58 -12.18
N VAL A 106 -7.56 -0.44 -11.57
CA VAL A 106 -7.55 -0.29 -10.11
C VAL A 106 -8.95 -0.42 -9.55
N GLU A 107 -9.94 0.25 -10.13
CA GLU A 107 -11.33 0.17 -9.67
C GLU A 107 -11.82 -1.29 -9.66
N GLU A 108 -11.65 -2.00 -10.77
CA GLU A 108 -12.12 -3.38 -10.89
C GLU A 108 -11.36 -4.33 -9.96
N LEU A 109 -10.03 -4.19 -9.84
CA LEU A 109 -9.23 -4.98 -8.89
C LEU A 109 -9.74 -4.81 -7.46
N LEU A 110 -9.99 -3.57 -7.04
CA LEU A 110 -10.44 -3.26 -5.68
C LEU A 110 -11.86 -3.77 -5.43
N ARG A 111 -12.78 -3.64 -6.40
CA ARG A 111 -14.13 -4.20 -6.28
C ARG A 111 -14.11 -5.71 -6.13
N ARG A 112 -13.36 -6.40 -6.98
CA ARG A 112 -13.23 -7.86 -6.91
C ARG A 112 -12.61 -8.33 -5.60
N THR A 113 -11.60 -7.60 -5.12
CA THR A 113 -10.97 -7.85 -3.83
C THR A 113 -11.98 -7.68 -2.69
N ALA A 114 -12.79 -6.61 -2.70
CA ALA A 114 -13.80 -6.35 -1.68
C ALA A 114 -14.93 -7.38 -1.68
N ALA A 115 -15.30 -7.92 -2.84
CA ALA A 115 -16.39 -8.87 -2.98
C ALA A 115 -16.04 -10.32 -2.54
N ARG A 116 -14.76 -10.60 -2.26
CA ARG A 116 -14.31 -11.96 -1.90
C ARG A 116 -14.35 -12.22 -0.40
N PRO A 117 -14.49 -13.49 0.01
CA PRO A 117 -14.35 -13.88 1.41
C PRO A 117 -12.98 -13.50 1.99
N LEU A 118 -12.97 -13.20 3.28
CA LEU A 118 -11.76 -12.88 4.03
C LEU A 118 -10.87 -14.13 4.20
N GLY A 119 -9.73 -14.17 3.53
CA GLY A 119 -8.73 -15.23 3.67
C GLY A 119 -7.72 -14.93 4.77
N LEU A 120 -7.74 -15.74 5.84
CA LEU A 120 -6.86 -15.58 7.01
C LEU A 120 -5.80 -16.69 7.15
N GLY A 121 -5.74 -17.63 6.20
CA GLY A 121 -4.91 -18.84 6.31
C GLY A 121 -3.44 -18.70 5.89
N CYS A 122 -3.00 -17.53 5.42
CA CYS A 122 -1.62 -17.34 4.95
C CYS A 122 -0.62 -17.26 6.11
N PHE A 123 -1.01 -16.63 7.24
CA PHE A 123 -0.15 -16.45 8.42
C PHE A 123 1.27 -15.90 8.13
N GLY A 124 1.42 -15.02 7.14
CA GLY A 124 2.72 -14.45 6.79
C GLY A 124 3.67 -15.42 6.07
N MET A 125 3.21 -16.65 5.74
CA MET A 125 4.05 -17.71 5.14
C MET A 125 4.69 -17.34 3.80
N HIS A 126 4.24 -16.27 3.14
CA HIS A 126 4.92 -15.74 1.96
C HIS A 126 6.36 -15.30 2.26
N GLU A 127 6.65 -14.66 3.39
CA GLU A 127 8.02 -14.25 3.74
C GLU A 127 8.92 -15.47 4.01
N TRP A 128 8.37 -16.52 4.64
CA TRP A 128 9.05 -17.79 4.88
C TRP A 128 9.38 -18.52 3.58
N ALA A 129 8.42 -18.53 2.64
CA ALA A 129 8.59 -19.10 1.31
C ALA A 129 9.66 -18.38 0.47
N MET A 130 9.95 -17.10 0.73
CA MET A 130 11.00 -16.35 0.04
C MET A 130 12.42 -16.74 0.46
N VAL A 131 12.59 -17.45 1.58
CA VAL A 131 13.90 -17.91 2.10
C VAL A 131 14.01 -19.43 2.26
N TYR A 132 12.96 -20.16 1.90
CA TYR A 132 12.92 -21.62 1.99
C TYR A 132 14.01 -22.29 1.15
N ARG A 133 14.91 -23.04 1.82
CA ARG A 133 16.08 -23.70 1.24
C ARG A 133 16.97 -22.77 0.41
N ALA A 134 17.00 -21.48 0.75
CA ALA A 134 17.82 -20.48 0.07
C ALA A 134 19.16 -20.28 0.79
N ARG A 135 20.24 -20.17 0.02
CA ARG A 135 21.56 -19.78 0.56
C ARG A 135 21.73 -18.26 0.64
N GLU A 136 21.03 -17.53 -0.22
CA GLU A 136 21.01 -16.06 -0.25
C GLU A 136 19.69 -15.52 0.31
N ARG A 137 19.78 -14.39 1.02
CA ARG A 137 18.66 -13.75 1.71
C ARG A 137 18.43 -12.35 1.16
N ARG A 138 17.16 -11.93 1.08
CA ARG A 138 16.79 -10.58 0.60
C ARG A 138 16.94 -9.50 1.63
N HIS A 139 16.60 -9.81 2.88
CA HIS A 139 16.81 -8.91 3.98
C HIS A 139 18.14 -9.26 4.66
N PRO A 140 18.93 -8.24 5.09
CA PRO A 140 20.19 -8.47 5.78
C PRO A 140 20.01 -9.02 7.21
N LEU A 141 18.76 -9.12 7.68
CA LEU A 141 18.43 -9.58 9.02
C LEU A 141 18.75 -11.07 9.19
N PRO A 142 19.17 -11.50 10.40
CA PRO A 142 19.33 -12.91 10.71
C PRO A 142 17.97 -13.62 10.73
N LEU A 143 17.98 -14.93 10.48
CA LEU A 143 16.79 -15.77 10.65
C LEU A 143 16.67 -16.13 12.14
N ARG A 144 15.51 -15.90 12.74
CA ARG A 144 15.30 -16.12 14.18
C ARG A 144 15.35 -17.59 14.59
N LEU A 145 15.05 -18.51 13.65
CA LEU A 145 15.09 -19.98 13.86
C LEU A 145 16.26 -20.65 13.12
N GLY A 146 17.19 -19.87 12.56
CA GLY A 146 18.19 -20.40 11.62
C GLY A 146 17.55 -20.95 10.34
N GLN A 147 18.37 -21.53 9.46
CA GLN A 147 17.88 -22.07 8.17
C GLN A 147 16.99 -23.30 8.38
N ASP A 148 17.48 -24.30 9.13
CA ASP A 148 16.76 -25.57 9.31
C ASP A 148 15.40 -25.37 9.99
N GLY A 149 15.32 -24.49 10.99
CA GLY A 149 14.06 -24.15 11.64
C GLY A 149 13.11 -23.40 10.71
N THR A 150 13.63 -22.48 9.88
CA THR A 150 12.83 -21.78 8.86
C THR A 150 12.24 -22.74 7.83
N ASP A 151 13.06 -23.69 7.37
CA ASP A 151 12.64 -24.70 6.40
C ASP A 151 11.60 -25.65 6.99
N ALA A 152 11.78 -26.08 8.24
CA ALA A 152 10.81 -26.91 8.96
C ALA A 152 9.44 -26.22 9.09
N VAL A 153 9.40 -24.90 9.32
CA VAL A 153 8.14 -24.14 9.37
C VAL A 153 7.45 -24.12 8.01
N VAL A 154 8.17 -23.92 6.91
CA VAL A 154 7.60 -24.00 5.54
C VAL A 154 7.13 -25.42 5.21
N GLU A 155 7.82 -26.43 5.72
CA GLU A 155 7.46 -27.83 5.52
C GLU A 155 6.18 -28.23 6.27
N ALA A 156 5.99 -27.71 7.48
CA ALA A 156 4.87 -27.99 8.37
C ALA A 156 3.60 -27.16 8.08
N ASN A 157 3.67 -26.14 7.20
CA ASN A 157 2.57 -25.22 6.95
C ASN A 157 2.17 -25.20 5.46
N PRO A 158 0.87 -25.09 5.15
CA PRO A 158 0.43 -24.93 3.77
C PRO A 158 0.81 -23.54 3.25
N LEU A 159 1.31 -23.48 2.01
CA LEU A 159 1.47 -22.22 1.29
C LEU A 159 0.20 -21.94 0.50
N VAL A 160 -0.53 -20.89 0.89
CA VAL A 160 -1.83 -20.51 0.29
C VAL A 160 -1.86 -19.03 -0.12
N CYS A 161 -0.69 -18.50 -0.50
CA CYS A 161 -0.59 -17.12 -0.94
C CYS A 161 -1.46 -16.89 -2.19
N THR A 162 -2.25 -15.82 -2.18
CA THR A 162 -3.10 -15.41 -3.30
C THR A 162 -2.65 -14.10 -3.95
N HIS A 163 -1.61 -13.48 -3.40
CA HIS A 163 -1.10 -12.18 -3.85
C HIS A 163 0.14 -12.36 -4.73
N PHE A 164 0.00 -12.12 -6.03
CA PHE A 164 1.05 -12.39 -7.01
C PHE A 164 2.35 -11.62 -6.73
N ASP A 165 2.25 -10.36 -6.29
CA ASP A 165 3.43 -9.51 -6.05
C ASP A 165 4.28 -10.01 -4.86
N ALA A 166 3.73 -10.87 -3.98
CA ALA A 166 4.49 -11.65 -2.99
C ALA A 166 4.85 -13.05 -3.50
N PHE A 167 4.01 -13.70 -4.30
CA PHE A 167 4.29 -15.05 -4.80
C PHE A 167 5.44 -15.12 -5.81
N ARG A 168 5.60 -14.12 -6.69
CA ARG A 168 6.67 -14.06 -7.73
C ARG A 168 8.09 -14.11 -7.17
N PHE A 169 8.18 -14.07 -5.86
CA PHE A 169 9.34 -13.99 -5.03
C PHE A 169 9.59 -15.28 -4.24
N PHE A 170 8.75 -16.29 -4.35
CA PHE A 170 9.03 -17.56 -3.68
C PHE A 170 10.30 -18.17 -4.25
N THR A 171 11.03 -18.93 -3.43
CA THR A 171 12.17 -19.69 -3.93
C THR A 171 11.68 -20.74 -4.95
N PRO A 172 12.53 -21.20 -5.88
CA PRO A 172 12.17 -22.27 -6.81
C PRO A 172 11.63 -23.53 -6.12
N GLN A 173 12.05 -23.77 -4.88
CA GLN A 173 11.62 -24.91 -4.05
C GLN A 173 10.31 -24.64 -3.30
N ALA A 174 9.98 -23.39 -2.99
CA ALA A 174 8.73 -23.02 -2.31
C ALA A 174 7.58 -22.79 -3.30
N ALA A 175 7.84 -22.23 -4.48
CA ALA A 175 6.80 -21.90 -5.45
C ALA A 175 5.88 -23.11 -5.77
N PRO A 176 6.40 -24.33 -6.07
CA PRO A 176 5.57 -25.50 -6.34
C PRO A 176 4.71 -25.97 -5.15
N ARG A 177 5.05 -25.55 -3.92
CA ARG A 177 4.29 -25.89 -2.70
C ARG A 177 3.07 -24.97 -2.49
N ASN A 178 3.00 -23.83 -3.17
CA ASN A 178 1.83 -22.96 -3.08
C ASN A 178 0.62 -23.63 -3.74
N ALA A 179 -0.53 -23.58 -3.05
CA ALA A 179 -1.77 -24.23 -3.48
C ALA A 179 -2.21 -23.79 -4.89
N ILE A 180 -1.83 -22.58 -5.31
CA ILE A 180 -2.09 -22.04 -6.65
C ILE A 180 -0.78 -21.49 -7.22
N GLN A 181 -0.43 -21.87 -8.44
CA GLN A 181 0.69 -21.28 -9.16
C GLN A 181 0.25 -19.96 -9.78
N LEU A 182 0.56 -18.84 -9.11
CA LEU A 182 0.07 -17.53 -9.53
C LEU A 182 0.91 -16.97 -10.67
N THR A 183 0.23 -16.37 -11.64
CA THR A 183 0.79 -15.50 -12.66
C THR A 183 0.30 -14.07 -12.44
N ARG A 184 0.88 -13.10 -13.15
CA ARG A 184 0.41 -11.70 -13.09
C ARG A 184 -1.06 -11.58 -13.52
N ALA A 185 -1.50 -12.40 -14.48
CA ALA A 185 -2.87 -12.40 -14.98
C ALA A 185 -3.89 -12.81 -13.90
N ASP A 186 -3.47 -13.61 -12.91
CA ASP A 186 -4.34 -14.09 -11.84
C ASP A 186 -4.66 -13.01 -10.79
N GLN A 187 -3.97 -11.86 -10.79
CA GLN A 187 -4.14 -10.81 -9.77
C GLN A 187 -5.60 -10.41 -9.60
N MET A 188 -6.30 -10.20 -10.72
CA MET A 188 -7.72 -9.81 -10.73
C MET A 188 -8.61 -10.86 -10.09
N GLU A 189 -8.25 -12.14 -10.19
CA GLU A 189 -9.06 -13.27 -9.76
C GLU A 189 -8.74 -13.79 -8.35
N ARG A 190 -7.55 -13.47 -7.83
CA ARG A 190 -7.02 -14.09 -6.61
C ARG A 190 -6.78 -13.14 -5.45
N GLU A 191 -6.65 -11.84 -5.69
CA GLU A 191 -6.53 -10.90 -4.56
C GLU A 191 -7.76 -10.93 -3.67
N GLN A 192 -7.54 -10.85 -2.36
CA GLN A 192 -8.58 -11.03 -1.35
C GLN A 192 -8.32 -10.09 -0.16
N PRO A 193 -9.36 -9.65 0.56
CA PRO A 193 -9.28 -8.49 1.44
C PRO A 193 -8.50 -8.73 2.73
N GLY A 194 -8.30 -9.99 3.10
CA GLY A 194 -7.52 -10.41 4.26
C GLY A 194 -6.01 -10.46 4.00
N CYS A 195 -5.56 -10.38 2.75
CA CYS A 195 -4.13 -10.32 2.48
C CYS A 195 -3.57 -8.98 2.98
N LEU A 196 -2.58 -9.01 3.87
CA LEU A 196 -1.88 -7.80 4.34
C LEU A 196 -1.40 -6.95 3.15
N HIS A 197 -0.81 -7.60 2.15
CA HIS A 197 -0.29 -6.93 0.96
C HIS A 197 -1.36 -6.27 0.10
N ALA A 198 -2.55 -6.86 -0.01
CA ALA A 198 -3.67 -6.23 -0.73
C ALA A 198 -4.15 -4.95 -0.02
N THR A 199 -4.00 -4.85 1.30
CA THR A 199 -4.27 -3.62 2.06
C THR A 199 -3.13 -2.62 1.94
N MET A 200 -1.88 -3.08 2.05
CA MET A 200 -0.69 -2.24 1.88
C MET A 200 -0.63 -1.60 0.48
N ASP A 201 -1.06 -2.33 -0.55
CA ASP A 201 -1.12 -1.88 -1.94
C ASP A 201 -2.13 -0.74 -2.19
N LEU A 202 -3.08 -0.46 -1.28
CA LEU A 202 -3.97 0.70 -1.42
C LEU A 202 -3.16 2.00 -1.52
N TYR A 203 -2.05 2.09 -0.80
CA TYR A 203 -1.12 3.22 -0.92
C TYR A 203 -0.49 3.29 -2.33
N LYS A 204 0.01 2.17 -2.85
CA LYS A 204 0.56 2.07 -4.21
C LYS A 204 -0.45 2.56 -5.25
N TRP A 205 -1.71 2.16 -5.11
CA TRP A 205 -2.77 2.56 -6.04
C TRP A 205 -3.10 4.04 -5.92
N CYS A 206 -3.23 4.60 -4.71
CA CYS A 206 -3.38 6.05 -4.53
C CYS A 206 -2.23 6.83 -5.17
N ALA A 207 -0.98 6.39 -4.95
CA ALA A 207 0.20 7.05 -5.49
C ALA A 207 0.24 7.03 -7.03
N LYS A 208 -0.21 5.95 -7.66
CA LYS A 208 -0.32 5.86 -9.13
C LYS A 208 -1.43 6.75 -9.71
N LEU A 209 -2.46 7.04 -8.92
CA LEU A 209 -3.62 7.81 -9.33
C LEU A 209 -3.55 9.29 -8.92
N ALA A 210 -2.51 9.72 -8.22
CA ALA A 210 -2.25 11.14 -7.98
C ALA A 210 -2.05 11.90 -9.32
N PRO A 211 -2.54 13.14 -9.46
CA PRO A 211 -3.19 13.99 -8.44
C PRO A 211 -4.72 13.83 -8.37
N ALA A 212 -5.29 12.86 -9.10
CA ALA A 212 -6.73 12.73 -9.28
C ALA A 212 -7.45 12.14 -8.04
N VAL A 213 -6.71 11.43 -7.17
CA VAL A 213 -7.16 10.97 -5.85
C VAL A 213 -6.78 12.01 -4.78
N PRO A 214 -7.67 12.33 -3.81
CA PRO A 214 -7.36 13.24 -2.70
C PRO A 214 -6.15 12.77 -1.88
N SER A 215 -5.25 13.70 -1.57
CA SER A 215 -3.99 13.38 -0.87
C SER A 215 -4.20 12.87 0.56
N GLU A 216 -5.29 13.24 1.23
CA GLU A 216 -5.64 12.73 2.56
C GLU A 216 -5.84 11.21 2.51
N LEU A 217 -6.55 10.70 1.51
CA LEU A 217 -6.75 9.26 1.31
C LEU A 217 -5.42 8.56 1.02
N GLN A 218 -4.55 9.17 0.22
CA GLN A 218 -3.22 8.62 -0.04
C GLN A 218 -2.38 8.54 1.24
N LEU A 219 -2.43 9.55 2.09
CA LEU A 219 -1.66 9.61 3.34
C LEU A 219 -2.18 8.63 4.39
N GLU A 220 -3.50 8.48 4.52
CA GLU A 220 -4.10 7.46 5.38
C GLU A 220 -3.73 6.04 4.92
N CYS A 221 -3.73 5.79 3.60
CA CYS A 221 -3.25 4.52 3.05
C CYS A 221 -1.76 4.30 3.35
N PHE A 222 -0.93 5.36 3.31
CA PHE A 222 0.50 5.27 3.60
C PHE A 222 0.76 4.90 5.07
N GLU A 223 0.06 5.55 6.00
CA GLU A 223 0.15 5.24 7.43
C GLU A 223 -0.26 3.80 7.72
N LEU A 224 -1.39 3.34 7.16
CA LEU A 224 -1.80 1.94 7.30
C LEU A 224 -0.77 0.99 6.67
N ALA A 225 -0.19 1.33 5.52
CA ALA A 225 0.85 0.52 4.89
C ALA A 225 2.10 0.36 5.79
N LEU A 226 2.50 1.39 6.54
CA LEU A 226 3.60 1.30 7.51
C LEU A 226 3.27 0.33 8.64
N GLU A 227 2.06 0.41 9.19
CA GLU A 227 1.59 -0.52 10.24
C GLU A 227 1.55 -1.96 9.72
N VAL A 228 0.98 -2.16 8.53
CA VAL A 228 0.90 -3.47 7.88
C VAL A 228 2.27 -4.06 7.63
N ARG A 229 3.23 -3.26 7.15
CA ARG A 229 4.60 -3.74 6.93
C ARG A 229 5.31 -4.13 8.22
N ARG A 230 5.01 -3.46 9.35
CA ARG A 230 5.51 -3.88 10.67
C ARG A 230 4.96 -5.26 11.04
N VAL A 231 3.65 -5.47 10.93
CA VAL A 231 3.02 -6.78 11.23
C VAL A 231 3.59 -7.88 10.33
N ASP A 232 3.73 -7.60 9.03
CA ASP A 232 4.30 -8.51 8.04
C ASP A 232 5.72 -8.95 8.41
N MET A 233 6.57 -8.01 8.83
CA MET A 233 7.93 -8.30 9.25
C MET A 233 8.01 -8.97 10.63
N GLN A 234 7.12 -8.65 11.57
CA GLN A 234 7.06 -9.33 12.87
C GLN A 234 6.67 -10.81 12.72
N ALA A 235 5.82 -11.15 11.74
CA ALA A 235 5.43 -12.53 11.43
C ALA A 235 6.40 -13.28 10.51
N SER A 236 7.44 -12.61 10.02
CA SER A 236 8.41 -13.15 9.08
C SER A 236 9.41 -14.11 9.78
N PRO A 237 10.28 -14.82 9.03
CA PRO A 237 11.34 -15.64 9.62
C PRO A 237 12.52 -14.80 10.15
N TYR A 238 12.53 -13.49 9.88
CA TYR A 238 13.62 -12.61 10.27
C TYR A 238 13.52 -12.19 11.73
N ASP A 239 14.67 -12.05 12.38
CA ASP A 239 14.77 -11.43 13.69
C ASP A 239 14.69 -9.90 13.56
N VAL A 240 13.61 -9.33 14.09
CA VAL A 240 13.31 -7.90 14.09
C VAL A 240 13.67 -7.20 15.41
N SER A 241 14.28 -7.90 16.37
CA SER A 241 14.61 -7.36 17.70
C SER A 241 15.55 -6.14 17.65
N SER A 242 16.42 -6.07 16.63
CA SER A 242 17.28 -4.90 16.38
C SER A 242 16.51 -3.60 16.11
N PHE A 243 15.21 -3.69 15.77
CA PHE A 243 14.31 -2.54 15.63
C PHE A 243 13.42 -2.32 16.87
N GLY A 244 13.68 -3.03 17.97
CA GLY A 244 12.86 -2.97 19.19
C GLY A 244 11.48 -3.61 19.04
N LEU A 245 11.31 -4.51 18.06
CA LEU A 245 10.05 -5.21 17.81
C LEU A 245 10.14 -6.67 18.27
N GLU A 246 9.03 -7.17 18.79
CA GLU A 246 8.87 -8.59 19.09
C GLU A 246 8.32 -9.34 17.88
N ALA A 247 8.78 -10.58 17.70
CA ALA A 247 8.24 -11.46 16.66
C ALA A 247 6.81 -11.89 17.00
N ILE A 248 5.99 -12.09 15.97
CA ILE A 248 4.72 -12.81 16.04
C ILE A 248 5.02 -14.24 15.60
N PRO A 249 5.14 -15.21 16.51
CA PRO A 249 5.65 -16.55 16.19
C PRO A 249 4.58 -17.41 15.49
N VAL A 250 4.36 -17.18 14.20
CA VAL A 250 3.36 -17.87 13.36
C VAL A 250 3.63 -19.37 13.12
N GLU A 251 4.76 -19.90 13.59
CA GLU A 251 5.01 -21.34 13.72
C GLU A 251 4.23 -21.98 14.88
N THR A 252 3.74 -21.17 15.82
CA THR A 252 2.94 -21.61 16.98
C THR A 252 1.45 -21.34 16.77
N PRO A 253 0.55 -22.14 17.38
CA PRO A 253 -0.89 -21.84 17.38
C PRO A 253 -1.23 -20.45 17.95
N GLU A 254 -0.55 -20.04 19.01
CA GLU A 254 -0.76 -18.76 19.69
C GLU A 254 -0.39 -17.58 18.77
N GLY A 255 0.77 -17.65 18.11
CA GLY A 255 1.20 -16.63 17.15
C GLY A 255 0.31 -16.56 15.91
N LYS A 256 -0.21 -17.71 15.42
CA LYS A 256 -1.24 -17.71 14.35
C LYS A 256 -2.53 -17.04 14.79
N SER A 257 -2.97 -17.26 16.02
CA SER A 257 -4.15 -16.60 16.58
C SER A 257 -3.97 -15.09 16.67
N GLN A 258 -2.83 -14.64 17.21
CA GLN A 258 -2.45 -13.22 17.26
C GLN A 258 -2.39 -12.60 15.87
N TYR A 259 -1.72 -13.24 14.91
CA TYR A 259 -1.64 -12.77 13.54
C TYR A 259 -3.02 -12.66 12.90
N ALA A 260 -3.89 -13.66 13.06
CA ALA A 260 -5.24 -13.64 12.51
C ALA A 260 -6.11 -12.52 13.12
N ALA A 261 -5.90 -12.17 14.40
CA ALA A 261 -6.59 -11.03 15.01
C ALA A 261 -6.14 -9.70 14.37
N LEU A 262 -4.83 -9.47 14.24
CA LEU A 262 -4.27 -8.29 13.58
C LEU A 262 -4.69 -8.21 12.09
N GLN A 263 -4.70 -9.34 11.40
CA GLN A 263 -5.11 -9.42 10.00
C GLN A 263 -6.58 -9.03 9.80
N ARG A 264 -7.47 -9.37 10.75
CA ARG A 264 -8.88 -8.92 10.71
C ARG A 264 -9.01 -7.41 10.92
N ASP A 265 -8.26 -6.84 11.86
CA ASP A 265 -8.25 -5.39 12.11
C ASP A 265 -7.77 -4.62 10.87
N VAL A 266 -6.63 -5.03 10.31
CA VAL A 266 -6.08 -4.45 9.08
C VAL A 266 -7.07 -4.56 7.92
N ALA A 267 -7.72 -5.73 7.75
CA ALA A 267 -8.69 -5.92 6.68
C ALA A 267 -9.92 -5.01 6.83
N ALA A 268 -10.40 -4.80 8.06
CA ALA A 268 -11.52 -3.90 8.34
C ALA A 268 -11.17 -2.43 8.04
N ARG A 269 -10.01 -1.96 8.51
CA ARG A 269 -9.52 -0.60 8.21
C ARG A 269 -9.25 -0.42 6.71
N GLY A 270 -8.66 -1.44 6.08
CA GLY A 270 -8.40 -1.48 4.65
C GLY A 270 -9.68 -1.49 3.81
N ALA A 271 -10.79 -2.07 4.29
CA ALA A 271 -12.08 -2.02 3.61
C ALA A 271 -12.60 -0.59 3.46
N VAL A 272 -12.54 0.21 4.53
CA VAL A 272 -12.94 1.62 4.51
C VAL A 272 -12.13 2.43 3.49
N LEU A 273 -10.80 2.27 3.49
CA LEU A 273 -9.92 2.97 2.55
C LEU A 273 -10.13 2.49 1.10
N ARG A 274 -10.38 1.18 0.91
CA ARG A 274 -10.67 0.58 -0.39
C ARG A 274 -11.95 1.13 -1.00
N GLU A 275 -13.02 1.24 -0.22
CA GLU A 275 -14.29 1.83 -0.67
C GLU A 275 -14.13 3.28 -1.09
N ARG A 276 -13.39 4.09 -0.30
CA ARG A 276 -13.07 5.47 -0.66
C ARG A 276 -12.25 5.58 -1.94
N LEU A 277 -11.30 4.67 -2.15
CA LEU A 277 -10.49 4.65 -3.37
C LEU A 277 -11.31 4.22 -4.60
N ILE A 278 -12.23 3.26 -4.45
CA ILE A 278 -13.19 2.91 -5.50
C ILE A 278 -14.04 4.12 -5.87
N ALA A 279 -14.60 4.83 -4.88
CA ALA A 279 -15.38 6.05 -5.12
C ALA A 279 -14.55 7.15 -5.80
N ALA A 280 -13.26 7.28 -5.45
CA ALA A 280 -12.36 8.20 -6.13
C ALA A 280 -12.17 7.80 -7.61
N CYS A 281 -11.99 6.52 -7.92
CA CYS A 281 -11.92 6.05 -9.32
C CYS A 281 -13.22 6.35 -10.10
N GLU A 282 -14.39 6.14 -9.49
CA GLU A 282 -15.68 6.49 -10.10
C GLU A 282 -15.79 7.99 -10.39
N ALA A 283 -15.36 8.84 -9.44
CA ALA A 283 -15.37 10.28 -9.59
C ALA A 283 -14.43 10.74 -10.72
N ILE A 284 -13.25 10.11 -10.86
CA ILE A 284 -12.31 10.39 -11.95
C ILE A 284 -12.96 10.06 -13.30
N ARG A 285 -13.58 8.89 -13.43
CA ARG A 285 -14.29 8.48 -14.66
C ARG A 285 -15.46 9.41 -14.98
N ALA A 286 -16.22 9.84 -13.97
CA ALA A 286 -17.37 10.71 -14.16
C ALA A 286 -16.99 12.16 -14.52
N ALA A 287 -15.78 12.60 -14.16
CA ALA A 287 -15.26 13.94 -14.44
C ALA A 287 -14.52 14.06 -15.79
N ALA A 288 -14.17 12.94 -16.43
CA ALA A 288 -13.47 12.85 -17.70
C ALA A 288 -14.40 13.01 -18.92
#